data_AF-A0A371GUQ0-F1
#
_entry.id   AF-A0A371GUQ0-F1
#
_cell.length_a   1.000
_cell.length_b   1.000
_cell.length_c   1.000
_cell.angle_alpha   90.00
_cell.angle_beta   90.00
_cell.angle_gamma   90.00
#
_symmetry.space_group_name_H-M   'P 1'
#
loop_
_entity.id
_entity.type
_entity.pdbx_description
1 polymer ?
#
loop_
_entity_poly.entity_id
_entity_poly.type
_entity_poly.pdbx_seq_one_letter_code
_entity_poly.pdbx_strand_id
1 'polypeptide(L)'
;MKAFPFSLDGAGKDWLYIPPILFNTWGDMKRIFLENFFPASRTTSIQKEICGIRQHTGVTLHEYWERFNKLYATCPHHQINEQLLIQYFYEGLSMMDRSMIDAASGRALMDKTPAAARHLISNMASNTQGPSQSRMVNEIDATSTQRLENQLTELTSLVRQLTVG
;
A
#
# COMPACT_ATOMS: atom_id res chain seq x y z
N MET A 1 0.17 23.24 29.15
CA MET A 1 -0.79 23.81 28.16
C MET A 1 -0.20 24.82 27.17
N LYS A 2 1.06 25.29 27.30
CA LYS A 2 1.56 26.39 26.45
C LYS A 2 1.72 26.05 24.95
N ALA A 3 1.94 24.79 24.56
CA ALA A 3 2.26 24.43 23.18
C ALA A 3 1.06 24.02 22.29
N PHE A 4 -0.05 23.57 22.89
CA PHE A 4 -1.19 23.02 22.14
C PHE A 4 -1.84 24.04 21.18
N PRO A 5 -2.07 25.32 21.56
CA PRO A 5 -2.60 26.34 20.64
C PRO A 5 -1.73 26.57 19.40
N PHE A 6 -0.41 26.37 19.52
CA PHE A 6 0.54 26.53 18.42
C PHE A 6 0.59 25.32 17.49
N SER A 7 0.03 24.18 17.91
CA SER A 7 -0.09 22.96 17.08
C SER A 7 -1.35 22.93 16.23
N LEU A 8 -2.28 23.87 16.45
CA LEU A 8 -3.57 23.92 15.76
C LEU A 8 -3.53 24.96 14.64
N ASP A 9 -4.20 24.63 13.54
CA ASP A 9 -4.44 25.54 12.42
C ASP A 9 -5.88 25.42 11.92
N GLY A 10 -6.34 26.42 11.16
CA GLY A 10 -7.69 26.50 10.60
C GLY A 10 -8.79 26.20 11.62
N ALA A 11 -9.70 25.28 11.26
CA ALA A 11 -10.85 24.93 12.09
C ALA A 11 -10.49 24.43 13.51
N GLY A 12 -9.31 23.82 13.71
CA GLY A 12 -8.85 23.41 15.03
C GLY A 12 -8.51 24.62 15.91
N LYS A 13 -7.92 25.65 15.31
CA LYS A 13 -7.60 26.91 15.97
C LYS A 13 -8.85 27.73 16.24
N ASP A 14 -9.80 27.76 15.31
CA ASP A 14 -11.10 28.42 15.51
C ASP A 14 -11.91 27.78 16.64
N TRP A 15 -11.89 26.44 16.74
CA TRP A 15 -12.54 25.70 17.84
C TRP A 15 -11.95 26.05 19.21
N LEU A 16 -10.64 26.31 19.30
CA LEU A 16 -9.98 26.65 20.55
C LEU A 16 -10.51 27.94 21.19
N TYR A 17 -11.04 28.86 20.38
CA TYR A 17 -11.58 30.15 20.84
C TYR A 17 -13.09 30.11 21.18
N ILE A 18 -13.73 28.93 21.14
CA ILE A 18 -15.11 28.72 21.59
C ILE A 18 -15.21 28.94 23.12
N PRO A 19 -16.35 29.43 23.66
CA PRO A 19 -16.45 29.88 25.05
C PRO A 19 -15.90 28.87 26.09
N PRO A 20 -15.02 29.31 27.01
CA PRO A 20 -14.25 28.46 27.91
C PRO A 20 -15.07 27.73 28.99
N ILE A 21 -16.40 27.97 29.06
CA ILE A 21 -17.31 27.29 29.99
C ILE A 21 -17.33 25.76 29.76
N LEU A 22 -16.87 25.29 28.61
CA LEU A 22 -16.89 23.88 28.21
C LEU A 22 -15.73 23.02 28.75
N PHE A 23 -14.60 23.59 29.19
CA PHE A 23 -13.42 22.80 29.59
C PHE A 23 -12.68 23.40 30.79
N ASN A 24 -12.86 22.79 31.97
CA ASN A 24 -12.25 23.24 33.22
C ASN A 24 -10.86 22.62 33.47
N THR A 25 -10.51 21.57 32.73
CA THR A 25 -9.23 20.87 32.83
C THR A 25 -8.64 20.57 31.44
N TRP A 26 -7.33 20.28 31.39
CA TRP A 26 -6.70 19.76 30.16
C TRP A 26 -7.33 18.45 29.68
N GLY A 27 -7.79 17.61 30.62
CA GLY A 27 -8.50 16.37 30.30
C GLY A 27 -9.80 16.63 29.54
N ASP A 28 -10.59 17.61 30.01
CA ASP A 28 -11.83 18.01 29.34
C ASP A 28 -11.57 18.59 27.96
N MET A 29 -10.58 19.47 27.84
CA MET A 29 -10.20 20.06 26.58
C MET A 29 -9.78 19.00 25.54
N LYS A 30 -8.94 18.04 25.95
CA LYS A 30 -8.52 16.92 25.09
C LYS A 30 -9.72 16.05 24.68
N ARG A 31 -10.61 15.73 25.63
CA ARG A 31 -11.80 14.91 25.37
C ARG A 31 -12.73 15.59 24.36
N ILE A 32 -13.09 16.85 24.59
CA ILE A 32 -14.03 17.57 23.73
C ILE A 32 -13.42 17.84 22.35
N PHE A 33 -12.10 18.10 22.27
CA PHE A 33 -11.40 18.20 20.99
C PHE A 33 -11.50 16.89 20.19
N LEU A 34 -11.22 15.75 20.82
CA LEU A 34 -11.34 14.45 20.18
C LEU A 34 -12.79 14.13 19.79
N GLU A 35 -13.78 14.44 20.63
CA GLU A 35 -15.20 14.26 20.31
C GLU A 35 -15.64 15.10 19.10
N ASN A 36 -15.12 16.32 18.94
CA ASN A 36 -15.48 17.20 17.82
C ASN A 36 -14.79 16.81 16.51
N PHE A 37 -13.48 16.52 16.53
CA PHE A 37 -12.69 16.30 15.31
C PHE A 37 -12.55 14.81 14.93
N PHE A 38 -12.68 13.91 15.90
CA PHE A 38 -12.58 12.46 15.74
C PHE A 38 -13.74 11.75 16.47
N PRO A 39 -15.01 12.05 16.12
CA PRO A 39 -16.15 11.49 16.82
C PRO A 39 -16.16 9.96 16.77
N ALA A 40 -16.72 9.34 17.80
CA ALA A 40 -16.84 7.88 17.89
C ALA A 40 -17.57 7.28 16.67
N SER A 41 -18.57 7.99 16.11
CA SER A 41 -19.27 7.60 14.89
C SER A 41 -18.34 7.46 13.68
N ARG A 42 -17.38 8.40 13.52
CA ARG A 42 -16.37 8.36 12.46
C ARG A 42 -15.39 7.21 12.68
N THR A 43 -14.96 7.00 13.92
CA THR A 43 -14.11 5.85 14.29
C THR A 43 -14.79 4.53 13.95
N THR A 44 -16.06 4.36 14.35
CA THR A 44 -16.87 3.17 14.04
C THR A 44 -17.09 2.99 12.53
N SER A 45 -17.30 4.06 11.77
CA SER A 45 -17.41 3.99 10.31
C SER A 45 -16.14 3.47 9.67
N ILE A 46 -14.99 4.03 10.06
CA ILE A 46 -13.68 3.63 9.53
C ILE A 46 -13.38 2.17 9.90
N GLN A 47 -13.69 1.75 11.13
CA GLN A 47 -13.56 0.35 11.54
C GLN A 47 -14.41 -0.57 10.64
N LYS A 48 -15.67 -0.22 10.38
CA LYS A 48 -16.53 -1.00 9.48
C LYS A 48 -15.98 -1.07 8.06
N GLU A 49 -15.45 0.04 7.54
CA GLU A 49 -14.83 0.08 6.21
C GLU A 49 -13.57 -0.78 6.14
N ILE A 50 -12.73 -0.77 7.19
CA ILE A 50 -11.55 -1.64 7.28
C ILE A 50 -11.96 -3.11 7.35
N CYS A 51 -12.92 -3.47 8.21
CA CYS A 51 -13.39 -4.86 8.32
C CYS A 51 -14.04 -5.37 7.02
N GLY A 52 -14.76 -4.49 6.33
CA GLY A 52 -15.48 -4.79 5.09
C GLY A 52 -14.67 -4.56 3.81
N ILE A 53 -13.36 -4.28 3.91
CA ILE A 53 -12.57 -3.91 2.75
C ILE A 53 -12.47 -5.09 1.77
N ARG A 54 -12.67 -4.83 0.47
CA ARG A 54 -12.61 -5.83 -0.61
C ARG A 54 -11.90 -5.31 -1.84
N GLN A 55 -11.00 -6.09 -2.41
CA GLN A 55 -10.40 -5.83 -3.71
C GLN A 55 -11.42 -6.19 -4.78
N HIS A 56 -11.83 -5.19 -5.56
CA HIS A 56 -12.84 -5.37 -6.61
C HIS A 56 -12.17 -5.80 -7.91
N THR A 57 -12.94 -6.45 -8.79
CA THR A 57 -12.44 -6.87 -10.11
C THR A 57 -11.88 -5.66 -10.87
N GLY A 58 -10.68 -5.80 -11.42
CA GLY A 58 -9.98 -4.74 -12.16
C GLY A 58 -9.18 -3.77 -11.30
N VAL A 59 -9.24 -3.86 -9.97
CA VAL A 59 -8.39 -3.08 -9.05
C VAL A 59 -7.09 -3.84 -8.81
N THR A 60 -5.94 -3.19 -9.05
CA THR A 60 -4.62 -3.76 -8.80
C THR A 60 -4.35 -3.91 -7.29
N LEU A 61 -3.41 -4.80 -6.92
CA LEU A 61 -2.97 -4.93 -5.53
C LEU A 61 -2.41 -3.61 -4.99
N HIS A 62 -1.71 -2.84 -5.83
CA HIS A 62 -1.21 -1.51 -5.49
C HIS A 62 -2.33 -0.55 -5.05
N GLU A 63 -3.33 -0.35 -5.89
CA GLU A 63 -4.45 0.57 -5.60
C GLU A 63 -5.23 0.11 -4.36
N TYR A 64 -5.40 -1.20 -4.20
CA TYR A 64 -6.04 -1.78 -3.04
C TYR A 64 -5.24 -1.52 -1.75
N TRP A 65 -3.92 -1.69 -1.79
CA TRP A 65 -3.01 -1.41 -0.68
C TRP A 65 -3.00 0.08 -0.29
N GLU A 66 -2.98 0.98 -1.28
CA GLU A 66 -3.10 2.43 -1.02
C GLU A 66 -4.42 2.79 -0.35
N ARG A 67 -5.54 2.24 -0.84
CA ARG A 67 -6.86 2.49 -0.24
C ARG A 67 -6.91 2.01 1.21
N PHE A 68 -6.35 0.83 1.50
CA PHE A 68 -6.25 0.32 2.86
C PHE A 68 -5.41 1.24 3.75
N ASN A 69 -4.24 1.68 3.30
CA ASN A 69 -3.38 2.60 4.06
C ASN A 69 -4.03 3.96 4.30
N LYS A 70 -4.80 4.47 3.35
CA LYS A 70 -5.55 5.71 3.51
C LYS A 70 -6.60 5.59 4.62
N LEU A 71 -7.36 4.49 4.65
CA LEU A 71 -8.31 4.21 5.73
C LEU A 71 -7.61 4.11 7.08
N TYR A 72 -6.50 3.38 7.14
CA TYR A 72 -5.68 3.24 8.34
C TYR A 72 -5.16 4.59 8.87
N ALA A 73 -4.64 5.46 7.99
CA ALA A 73 -4.13 6.77 8.36
C ALA A 73 -5.22 7.76 8.83
N THR A 74 -6.49 7.53 8.47
CA THR A 74 -7.60 8.44 8.79
C THR A 74 -8.04 8.35 10.26
N CYS A 75 -7.70 7.26 10.97
CA CYS A 75 -8.08 7.08 12.37
C CYS A 75 -6.89 6.60 13.22
N PRO A 76 -6.14 7.49 13.88
CA PRO A 76 -5.01 7.10 14.73
C PRO A 76 -5.42 6.32 16.01
N HIS A 77 -6.72 6.27 16.33
CA HIS A 77 -7.28 5.59 17.50
C HIS A 77 -8.30 4.51 17.13
N HIS A 78 -8.07 3.79 16.03
CA HIS A 78 -8.99 2.74 15.56
C HIS A 78 -9.06 1.53 16.50
N GLN A 79 -8.15 1.35 17.47
CA GLN A 79 -8.10 0.25 18.47
C GLN A 79 -8.05 -1.19 17.89
N ILE A 80 -8.10 -1.34 16.56
CA ILE A 80 -7.89 -2.62 15.87
C ILE A 80 -6.45 -3.10 16.06
N ASN A 81 -6.31 -4.36 16.48
CA ASN A 81 -5.02 -5.04 16.60
C ASN A 81 -4.35 -5.18 15.21
N GLU A 82 -3.03 -5.00 15.12
CA GLU A 82 -2.29 -5.10 13.86
C GLU A 82 -2.46 -6.46 13.15
N GLN A 83 -2.50 -7.56 13.90
CA GLN A 83 -2.73 -8.89 13.33
C GLN A 83 -4.10 -8.96 12.65
N LEU A 84 -5.11 -8.36 13.27
CA LEU A 84 -6.47 -8.34 12.75
C LEU A 84 -6.59 -7.42 11.52
N LEU A 85 -5.80 -6.35 11.45
CA LEU A 85 -5.68 -5.51 10.25
C LEU A 85 -5.13 -6.30 9.06
N ILE A 86 -4.09 -7.11 9.28
CA ILE A 86 -3.54 -7.99 8.24
C ILE A 86 -4.56 -9.04 7.82
N GLN A 87 -5.29 -9.61 8.77
CA GLN A 87 -6.38 -10.55 8.50
C GLN A 87 -7.45 -9.92 7.58
N TYR A 88 -8.00 -8.75 7.94
CA TYR A 88 -9.03 -8.09 7.13
C TYR A 88 -8.53 -7.71 5.74
N PHE A 89 -7.29 -7.21 5.64
CA PHE A 89 -6.68 -6.92 4.34
C PHE A 89 -6.64 -8.18 3.47
N TYR A 90 -6.10 -9.27 4.03
CA TYR A 90 -5.91 -10.55 3.35
C TYR A 90 -7.25 -11.21 2.95
N GLU A 91 -8.24 -11.19 3.85
CA GLU A 91 -9.60 -11.67 3.59
C GLU A 91 -10.28 -10.93 2.45
N GLY A 92 -9.93 -9.65 2.27
CA GLY A 92 -10.47 -8.83 1.20
C GLY A 92 -9.78 -8.94 -0.15
N LEU A 93 -8.64 -9.63 -0.25
CA LEU A 93 -7.91 -9.79 -1.51
C LEU A 93 -8.68 -10.58 -2.56
N SER A 94 -8.34 -10.32 -3.83
CA SER A 94 -8.71 -11.20 -4.93
C SER A 94 -8.05 -12.59 -4.75
N MET A 95 -8.66 -13.63 -5.32
CA MET A 95 -8.09 -14.99 -5.25
C MET A 95 -6.69 -15.07 -5.88
N MET A 96 -6.45 -14.28 -6.93
CA MET A 96 -5.15 -14.23 -7.62
C MET A 96 -4.09 -13.58 -6.75
N ASP A 97 -4.36 -12.39 -6.19
CA ASP A 97 -3.39 -11.67 -5.36
C ASP A 97 -3.14 -12.40 -4.04
N ARG A 98 -4.16 -13.07 -3.49
CA ARG A 98 -4.01 -13.96 -2.34
C ARG A 98 -3.01 -15.08 -2.63
N SER A 99 -3.19 -15.78 -3.74
CA SER A 99 -2.27 -16.86 -4.17
C SER A 99 -0.84 -16.37 -4.37
N MET A 100 -0.66 -15.20 -5.00
CA MET A 100 0.66 -14.60 -5.18
C MET A 100 1.33 -14.23 -3.85
N ILE A 101 0.57 -13.68 -2.90
CA ILE A 101 1.09 -13.33 -1.57
C ILE A 101 1.47 -14.56 -0.76
N ASP A 102 0.69 -15.64 -0.82
CA ASP A 102 1.01 -16.90 -0.15
C ASP A 102 2.28 -17.54 -0.74
N ALA A 103 2.40 -17.54 -2.07
CA ALA A 103 3.60 -18.02 -2.75
C ALA A 103 4.84 -17.22 -2.36
N ALA A 104 4.75 -15.88 -2.35
CA ALA A 104 5.84 -14.98 -1.94
C ALA A 104 6.16 -15.11 -0.44
N SER A 105 5.19 -15.53 0.37
CA SER A 105 5.36 -15.69 1.82
C SER A 105 6.18 -16.94 2.17
N GLY A 106 6.26 -17.93 1.27
CA GLY A 106 6.93 -19.22 1.48
C GLY A 106 6.22 -20.15 2.47
N ARG A 107 5.13 -19.66 3.09
CA ARG A 107 4.18 -20.29 4.02
C ARG A 107 2.96 -19.39 4.11
N ALA A 108 2.00 -19.68 4.98
CA ALA A 108 0.86 -18.77 5.19
C ALA A 108 1.32 -17.38 5.65
N LEU A 109 0.76 -16.32 5.05
CA LEU A 109 1.03 -14.93 5.46
C LEU A 109 0.76 -14.72 6.96
N MET A 110 -0.27 -15.38 7.49
CA MET A 110 -0.70 -15.28 8.89
C MET A 110 0.32 -15.81 9.91
N ASP A 111 1.31 -16.59 9.46
CA ASP A 111 2.38 -17.07 10.32
C ASP A 111 3.50 -16.05 10.51
N LYS A 112 3.48 -14.95 9.75
CA LYS A 112 4.47 -13.88 9.86
C LYS A 112 4.06 -12.89 10.95
N THR A 113 5.05 -12.20 11.51
CA THR A 113 4.79 -11.04 12.35
C THR A 113 4.08 -9.94 11.53
N PRO A 114 3.23 -9.10 12.14
CA PRO A 114 2.54 -8.03 11.42
C PRO A 114 3.47 -7.13 10.60
N ALA A 115 4.65 -6.80 11.16
CA ALA A 115 5.67 -6.01 10.48
C ALA A 115 6.21 -6.71 9.21
N ALA A 116 6.52 -8.00 9.30
CA ALA A 116 7.00 -8.77 8.16
C ALA A 116 5.91 -8.96 7.09
N ALA A 117 4.66 -9.17 7.51
CA ALA A 117 3.51 -9.25 6.60
C ALA A 117 3.30 -7.92 5.86
N ARG A 118 3.31 -6.77 6.56
CA ARG A 118 3.21 -5.44 5.93
C ARG A 118 4.32 -5.18 4.93
N HIS A 119 5.56 -5.50 5.28
CA HIS A 119 6.70 -5.31 4.38
C HIS A 119 6.54 -6.14 3.09
N LEU A 120 6.12 -7.41 3.21
CA LEU A 120 5.86 -8.25 2.06
C LEU A 120 4.72 -7.71 1.18
N ILE A 121 3.58 -7.35 1.79
CA ILE A 121 2.44 -6.76 1.07
C ILE A 121 2.87 -5.50 0.33
N SER A 122 3.62 -4.62 0.99
CA SER A 122 4.12 -3.39 0.38
C SER A 122 5.01 -3.67 -0.82
N ASN A 123 5.94 -4.63 -0.71
CA ASN A 123 6.82 -5.01 -1.83
C ASN A 123 6.01 -5.59 -3.00
N MET A 124 5.03 -6.43 -2.72
CA MET A 124 4.16 -7.00 -3.75
C MET A 124 3.31 -5.93 -4.43
N ALA A 125 2.72 -5.02 -3.64
CA ALA A 125 1.96 -3.88 -4.13
C ALA A 125 2.82 -3.01 -5.07
N SER A 126 4.05 -2.67 -4.68
CA SER A 126 4.97 -1.92 -5.54
C SER A 126 5.31 -2.64 -6.86
N ASN A 127 5.40 -3.96 -6.85
CA ASN A 127 5.67 -4.74 -8.07
C ASN A 127 4.46 -4.83 -9.02
N THR A 128 3.24 -4.69 -8.51
CA THR A 128 2.00 -4.73 -9.32
C THR A 128 1.66 -3.41 -10.01
N GLN A 129 2.41 -2.34 -9.75
CA GLN A 129 2.16 -0.99 -10.28
C GLN A 129 2.54 -0.84 -11.77
N GLY A 130 2.82 -1.95 -12.47
CA GLY A 130 3.55 -1.96 -13.73
C GLY A 130 5.04 -1.71 -13.51
N PRO A 131 5.91 -2.02 -14.48
CA PRO A 131 7.34 -1.87 -14.30
C PRO A 131 7.68 -0.39 -14.23
N SER A 132 7.78 0.15 -13.02
CA SER A 132 8.85 1.11 -12.77
C SER A 132 10.14 0.34 -13.03
N GLN A 133 10.95 0.81 -13.99
CA GLN A 133 12.27 0.27 -14.34
C GLN A 133 13.16 0.11 -13.08
N SER A 134 12.99 -0.98 -12.35
CA SER A 134 13.96 -1.47 -11.37
C SER A 134 14.51 -2.78 -11.91
N ARG A 135 15.21 -2.63 -13.04
CA ARG A 135 16.52 -3.22 -13.32
C ARG A 135 16.88 -4.39 -12.39
N MET A 136 16.52 -5.61 -12.80
CA MET A 136 17.34 -6.83 -12.74
C MET A 136 16.49 -8.07 -13.06
N VAL A 137 16.04 -8.23 -14.31
CA VAL A 137 16.03 -9.53 -15.01
C VAL A 137 16.01 -9.23 -16.50
N ASN A 138 17.18 -8.97 -17.08
CA ASN A 138 17.49 -9.18 -18.50
C ASN A 138 18.99 -8.98 -18.64
N GLU A 139 19.75 -9.92 -18.10
CA GLU A 139 21.10 -10.15 -18.60
C GLU A 139 20.97 -11.04 -19.84
N ILE A 140 20.34 -10.49 -20.89
CA ILE A 140 20.65 -10.92 -22.25
C ILE A 140 21.95 -10.20 -22.54
N ASP A 141 23.04 -10.85 -22.17
CA ASP A 141 24.42 -10.45 -22.42
C ASP A 141 24.53 -9.87 -23.84
N ALA A 142 24.93 -8.60 -23.97
CA ALA A 142 25.04 -7.90 -25.24
C ALA A 142 25.93 -8.67 -26.24
N THR A 143 26.85 -9.50 -25.73
CA THR A 143 27.66 -10.42 -26.53
C THR A 143 26.82 -11.48 -27.24
N SER A 144 25.74 -11.97 -26.61
CA SER A 144 24.83 -12.95 -27.20
C SER A 144 24.02 -12.37 -28.35
N THR A 145 23.56 -11.11 -28.24
CA THR A 145 22.84 -10.40 -29.31
C THR A 145 23.76 -10.12 -30.50
N GLN A 146 24.97 -9.60 -30.24
CA GLN A 146 25.96 -9.36 -31.30
C GLN A 146 26.36 -10.65 -32.03
N ARG A 147 26.48 -11.76 -31.30
CA ARG A 147 26.80 -13.07 -31.88
C ARG A 147 25.69 -13.57 -32.80
N LEU A 148 24.43 -13.39 -32.42
CA LEU A 148 23.29 -13.75 -33.26
C LEU A 148 23.21 -12.88 -34.51
N GLU A 149 23.45 -11.57 -34.40
CA GLU A 149 23.52 -10.66 -35.54
C GLU A 149 24.63 -11.05 -36.52
N ASN A 150 25.83 -11.37 -36.01
CA ASN A 150 26.95 -11.82 -36.84
C ASN A 150 26.63 -13.13 -37.58
N GLN A 151 25.95 -14.08 -36.92
CA GLN A 151 25.52 -15.32 -37.58
C GLN A 151 24.45 -15.08 -38.65
N LEU A 152 23.53 -14.15 -38.42
CA LEU A 152 22.52 -13.76 -39.40
C LEU A 152 23.16 -13.13 -40.65
N THR A 153 24.18 -12.28 -40.47
CA THR A 153 24.89 -11.66 -41.59
C THR A 153 25.68 -12.66 -42.44
N GLU A 154 26.33 -13.64 -41.81
CA GLU A 154 27.04 -14.72 -42.53
C GLU A 154 26.07 -15.59 -43.34
N LEU A 155 24.96 -15.98 -42.74
CA LEU A 155 23.95 -16.81 -43.40
C LEU A 155 23.29 -16.06 -44.58
N THR A 156 23.07 -14.75 -44.43
CA THR A 156 22.59 -13.87 -45.49
C THR A 156 23.59 -13.76 -46.65
N SER A 157 24.89 -13.71 -46.34
CA SER A 157 25.96 -13.69 -47.35
C SER A 157 26.02 -14.99 -48.15
N LEU A 158 25.96 -16.14 -47.47
CA LEU A 158 25.97 -17.46 -48.12
C LEU A 158 24.75 -17.69 -49.01
N VAL A 159 23.56 -17.27 -48.57
CA VAL A 159 22.34 -17.33 -49.39
C VAL A 159 22.49 -16.48 -50.65
N ARG A 160 23.05 -15.26 -50.54
CA ARG A 160 23.31 -14.41 -51.71
C ARG A 160 24.25 -15.05 -52.72
N GLN A 161 25.30 -15.74 -52.26
CA GLN A 161 26.25 -16.44 -53.15
C GLN A 161 25.61 -17.64 -53.86
N LEU A 162 24.64 -18.31 -53.23
CA LEU A 162 23.91 -19.43 -53.83
C LEU A 162 22.81 -18.97 -54.81
N THR A 163 22.36 -17.72 -54.73
CA THR A 163 21.33 -17.15 -55.62
C THR A 163 21.86 -16.47 -56.88
N VAL A 164 23.19 -16.37 -57.05
CA VAL A 164 23.84 -15.76 -58.24
C VAL A 164 24.55 -16.82 -59.11
N GLY A 165 24.21 -18.10 -58.92
CA GLY A 165 24.59 -19.21 -59.82
C GLY A 165 23.47 -19.55 -60.79
#